data_AF-A0A1I0H198-F1
#
_entry.id   AF-A0A1I0H198-F1
#
_cell.length_a   1.000
_cell.length_b   1.000
_cell.length_c   1.000
_cell.angle_alpha   90.00
_cell.angle_beta   90.00
_cell.angle_gamma   90.00
#
_symmetry.space_group_name_H-M   'P 1'
#
loop_
_entity.id
_entity.type
_entity.pdbx_description
1 polymer ?
#
loop_
_entity_poly.entity_id
_entity_poly.type
_entity_poly.pdbx_seq_one_letter_code
_entity_poly.pdbx_strand_id
1 'polypeptide(L)'
;MWRPYTELAQTFFPNATIIVDKYHFIRQVTWAIENVRKRLQRSMPVSLRKYYKRSRKLILTRYKKLKDENKQACDLMLHYSEDLRLAHRMKEWFYDICQMEAYRQQQREFDDWIANAQSCGIKEFEACAKTYMAWRKEILNAFKYGLTNGPTEGFNNKIKVLKRSSYGIRNFKRFRTRILHCTS
;
A
#
# COMPACT_ATOMS: atom_id res chain seq x y z
N MET A 1 6.88 -6.87 -1.32
CA MET A 1 6.69 -8.14 -2.04
C MET A 1 7.97 -8.95 -1.87
N TRP A 2 7.90 -10.21 -1.44
CA TRP A 2 9.06 -10.97 -0.95
C TRP A 2 9.51 -12.01 -2.00
N ARG A 3 10.67 -11.78 -2.62
CA ARG A 3 11.19 -12.61 -3.74
C ARG A 3 11.44 -14.08 -3.41
N PRO A 4 12.00 -14.44 -2.23
CA PRO A 4 12.21 -15.84 -1.89
C PRO A 4 10.91 -16.66 -1.88
N TYR A 5 9.78 -16.06 -1.50
CA TYR A 5 8.49 -16.75 -1.53
C TYR A 5 8.00 -17.00 -2.95
N THR A 6 8.21 -16.05 -3.87
CA THR A 6 7.85 -16.25 -5.27
C THR A 6 8.74 -17.29 -5.94
N GLU A 7 10.04 -17.30 -5.65
CA GLU A 7 10.97 -18.31 -6.18
C GLU A 7 10.59 -19.72 -5.69
N LEU A 8 10.24 -19.84 -4.40
CA LEU A 8 9.74 -21.09 -3.83
C LEU A 8 8.42 -21.52 -4.51
N ALA A 9 7.47 -20.58 -4.67
CA ALA A 9 6.21 -20.88 -5.33
C ALA A 9 6.40 -21.34 -6.78
N GLN A 10 7.31 -20.72 -7.53
CA GLN A 10 7.64 -21.12 -8.90
C GLN A 10 8.28 -22.51 -8.96
N THR A 11 9.11 -22.84 -7.96
CA THR A 11 9.81 -24.13 -7.90
C THR A 11 8.85 -25.28 -7.59
N PHE A 12 7.99 -25.12 -6.58
CA PHE A 12 7.12 -26.19 -6.11
C PHE A 12 5.73 -26.21 -6.78
N PHE A 13 5.30 -25.09 -7.34
CA PHE A 13 4.00 -24.93 -7.99
C PHE A 13 4.13 -24.22 -9.36
N PRO A 14 4.81 -24.84 -10.34
CA PRO A 14 5.15 -24.20 -11.61
C PRO A 14 3.94 -23.73 -12.42
N ASN A 15 2.78 -24.37 -12.23
CA ASN A 15 1.53 -24.03 -12.90
C ASN A 15 0.67 -23.02 -12.13
N ALA A 16 1.09 -22.60 -10.92
CA ALA A 16 0.32 -21.68 -10.11
C ALA A 16 0.43 -20.23 -10.62
N THR A 17 -0.70 -19.55 -10.67
CA THR A 17 -0.72 -18.11 -10.94
C THR A 17 -0.36 -17.35 -9.66
N ILE A 18 0.76 -16.65 -9.68
CA ILE A 18 1.23 -15.86 -8.54
C ILE A 18 0.49 -14.52 -8.52
N ILE A 19 -0.08 -14.21 -7.37
CA ILE A 19 -0.87 -13.00 -7.14
C ILE A 19 -0.27 -12.25 -5.95
N VAL A 20 0.02 -10.97 -6.14
CA VAL A 20 0.44 -10.10 -5.04
C VAL A 20 -0.78 -9.59 -4.30
N ASP A 21 -0.71 -9.56 -2.98
CA ASP A 21 -1.73 -8.93 -2.15
C ASP A 21 -1.84 -7.41 -2.41
N LYS A 22 -3.06 -6.97 -2.72
CA LYS A 22 -3.39 -5.55 -2.94
C LYS A 22 -2.95 -4.61 -1.84
N TYR A 23 -2.98 -5.07 -0.59
CA TYR A 23 -2.54 -4.26 0.53
C TYR A 23 -1.08 -3.80 0.38
N HIS A 24 -0.21 -4.68 -0.14
CA HIS A 24 1.22 -4.39 -0.21
C HIS A 24 1.56 -3.30 -1.23
N PHE A 25 1.00 -3.37 -2.44
CA PHE A 25 1.29 -2.36 -3.45
C PHE A 25 0.58 -1.03 -3.13
N ILE A 26 -0.70 -1.04 -2.71
CA ILE A 26 -1.41 0.19 -2.30
C ILE A 26 -0.63 0.92 -1.21
N ARG A 27 -0.12 0.17 -0.21
CA ARG A 27 0.70 0.73 0.86
C ARG A 27 2.02 1.32 0.37
N GLN A 28 2.66 0.78 -0.67
CA GLN A 28 3.89 1.35 -1.22
C GLN A 28 3.67 2.76 -1.78
N VAL A 29 2.56 3.00 -2.49
CA VAL A 29 2.20 4.35 -2.96
C VAL A 29 1.88 5.28 -1.80
N THR A 30 1.14 4.81 -0.78
CA THR A 30 0.90 5.60 0.44
C THR A 30 2.21 5.97 1.14
N TRP A 31 3.18 5.06 1.16
CA TRP A 31 4.50 5.29 1.73
C TRP A 31 5.35 6.25 0.91
N ALA A 32 5.25 6.20 -0.42
CA ALA A 32 5.98 7.12 -1.29
C ALA A 32 5.62 8.58 -0.96
N ILE A 33 4.34 8.93 -0.96
CA ILE A 33 3.88 10.29 -0.60
C ILE A 33 4.18 10.65 0.86
N GLU A 34 4.03 9.71 1.81
CA GLU A 34 4.36 9.96 3.21
C GLU A 34 5.87 10.25 3.39
N ASN A 35 6.72 9.61 2.59
CA ASN A 35 8.15 9.84 2.59
C ASN A 35 8.52 11.17 1.92
N VAL A 36 7.85 11.57 0.84
CA VAL A 36 7.96 12.93 0.27
C VAL A 36 7.62 13.98 1.34
N ARG A 37 6.48 13.82 2.03
CA ARG A 37 6.08 14.71 3.13
C ARG A 37 7.13 14.77 4.23
N LYS A 38 7.68 13.62 4.65
CA LYS A 38 8.74 13.57 5.68
C LYS A 38 10.05 14.21 5.21
N ARG A 39 10.41 14.07 3.93
CA ARG A 39 11.58 14.73 3.33
C ARG A 39 11.42 16.25 3.40
N LEU A 40 10.29 16.78 2.93
CA LEU A 40 10.00 18.22 2.96
C LEU A 40 9.92 18.77 4.40
N GLN A 41 9.42 17.99 5.35
CA GLN A 41 9.37 18.41 6.75
C GLN A 41 10.72 18.72 7.40
N ARG A 42 11.82 18.20 6.86
CA ARG A 42 13.15 18.46 7.40
C ARG A 42 13.60 19.89 7.17
N SER A 43 13.19 20.52 6.08
CA SER A 43 13.49 21.93 5.78
C SER A 43 12.46 22.91 6.34
N MET A 44 11.32 22.42 6.86
CA MET A 44 10.27 23.28 7.40
C MET A 44 10.63 23.89 8.77
N PRO A 45 10.17 25.13 9.05
CA PRO A 45 10.14 25.71 10.39
C PRO A 45 9.38 24.81 11.39
N VAL A 46 9.71 24.93 12.68
CA VAL A 46 9.19 24.03 13.73
C VAL A 46 7.66 24.02 13.79
N SER A 47 7.01 25.18 13.68
CA SER A 47 5.55 25.33 13.70
C SER A 47 4.91 24.58 12.52
N LEU A 48 5.39 24.83 11.31
CA LEU A 48 4.88 24.22 10.08
C LEU A 48 5.11 22.70 10.07
N ARG A 49 6.28 22.25 10.53
CA ARG A 49 6.60 20.82 10.68
C ARG A 49 5.61 20.11 11.60
N LYS A 50 5.27 20.71 12.75
CA LYS A 50 4.26 20.18 13.69
C LYS A 50 2.89 20.11 13.03
N TYR A 51 2.49 21.16 12.31
CA TYR A 51 1.23 21.20 11.56
C TYR A 51 1.16 20.05 10.54
N TYR A 52 2.14 19.90 9.65
CA TYR A 52 2.15 18.82 8.65
C TYR A 52 2.16 17.41 9.26
N LYS A 53 2.77 17.23 10.44
CA LYS A 53 2.80 15.93 11.12
C LYS A 53 1.42 15.58 11.67
N ARG A 54 0.75 16.55 12.29
CA ARG A 54 -0.60 16.39 12.87
C ARG A 54 -1.66 16.25 11.79
N SER A 55 -1.54 17.02 10.70
CA SER A 55 -2.51 17.09 9.61
C SER A 55 -2.24 16.12 8.46
N ARG A 56 -1.28 15.19 8.59
CA ARG A 56 -0.92 14.24 7.51
C ARG A 56 -2.11 13.47 6.91
N LYS A 57 -3.17 13.24 7.70
CA LYS A 57 -4.37 12.55 7.25
C LYS A 57 -5.08 13.28 6.11
N LEU A 58 -4.97 14.61 6.03
CA LEU A 58 -5.52 15.40 4.93
C LEU A 58 -4.91 14.96 3.59
N ILE A 59 -3.58 14.83 3.55
CA ILE A 59 -2.83 14.40 2.35
C ILE A 59 -3.04 12.90 2.04
N LEU A 60 -3.14 12.06 3.07
CA LEU A 60 -3.19 10.60 2.88
C LEU A 60 -4.59 10.07 2.55
N THR A 61 -5.64 10.74 3.04
CA THR A 61 -7.04 10.35 2.75
C THR A 61 -7.34 10.56 1.26
N ARG A 62 -8.29 9.80 0.70
CA ARG A 62 -8.80 10.04 -0.65
C ARG A 62 -9.37 11.45 -0.72
N TYR A 63 -8.89 12.27 -1.65
CA TYR A 63 -9.30 13.66 -1.77
C TYR A 63 -10.82 13.81 -1.91
N LYS A 64 -11.45 12.96 -2.74
CA LYS A 64 -12.92 12.91 -2.91
C LYS A 64 -13.72 12.57 -1.65
N LYS A 65 -13.09 12.04 -0.60
CA LYS A 65 -13.72 11.72 0.69
C LYS A 65 -13.53 12.82 1.73
N LEU A 66 -12.75 13.86 1.44
CA LEU A 66 -12.58 14.99 2.34
C LEU A 66 -13.83 15.89 2.29
N LYS A 67 -14.20 16.46 3.44
CA LYS A 67 -15.14 17.59 3.52
C LYS A 67 -14.49 18.84 2.92
N ASP A 68 -15.28 19.82 2.51
CA ASP A 68 -14.76 20.98 1.77
C ASP A 68 -13.76 21.82 2.57
N GLU A 69 -13.97 22.03 3.87
CA GLU A 69 -12.98 22.68 4.76
C GLU A 69 -11.65 21.92 4.79
N ASN A 70 -11.70 20.58 4.80
CA ASN A 70 -10.52 19.73 4.78
C ASN A 70 -9.85 19.68 3.41
N LYS A 71 -10.60 19.86 2.31
CA LYS A 71 -10.03 20.02 0.97
C LYS A 71 -9.23 21.32 0.88
N GLN A 72 -9.82 22.44 1.32
CA GLN A 72 -9.13 23.73 1.36
C GLN A 72 -7.82 23.66 2.18
N ALA A 73 -7.87 23.04 3.36
CA ALA A 73 -6.68 22.82 4.18
C ALA A 73 -5.65 21.90 3.49
N CYS A 74 -6.11 20.85 2.81
CA CYS A 74 -5.23 19.97 2.03
C CYS A 74 -4.56 20.74 0.88
N ASP A 75 -5.33 21.50 0.11
CA ASP A 75 -4.83 22.27 -1.04
C ASP A 75 -3.78 23.28 -0.61
N LEU A 76 -4.02 23.99 0.51
CA LEU A 76 -3.01 24.87 1.12
C LEU A 76 -1.72 24.12 1.47
N MET A 77 -1.81 22.89 1.99
CA MET A 77 -0.62 22.05 2.24
C MET A 77 0.07 21.64 0.93
N LEU A 78 -0.68 21.32 -0.12
CA LEU A 78 -0.12 20.94 -1.42
C LEU A 78 0.51 22.13 -2.16
N HIS A 79 0.13 23.36 -1.84
CA HIS A 79 0.73 24.57 -2.41
C HIS A 79 2.17 24.83 -1.92
N TYR A 80 2.59 24.24 -0.81
CA TYR A 80 3.93 24.45 -0.28
C TYR A 80 5.05 23.92 -1.18
N SER A 81 4.79 22.88 -1.97
CA SER A 81 5.82 22.24 -2.80
C SER A 81 5.19 21.52 -3.99
N GLU A 82 5.74 21.76 -5.18
CA GLU A 82 5.35 21.04 -6.40
C GLU A 82 5.59 19.53 -6.28
N ASP A 83 6.70 19.10 -5.65
CA ASP A 83 6.94 17.68 -5.34
C ASP A 83 5.76 17.06 -4.57
N LEU A 84 5.26 17.76 -3.54
CA LEU A 84 4.18 17.24 -2.70
C LEU A 84 2.86 17.19 -3.47
N ARG A 85 2.59 18.20 -4.30
CA ARG A 85 1.41 18.27 -5.16
C ARG A 85 1.40 17.16 -6.20
N LEU A 86 2.52 16.94 -6.88
CA LEU A 86 2.68 15.87 -7.86
C LEU A 86 2.59 14.49 -7.17
N ALA A 87 3.25 14.30 -6.04
CA ALA A 87 3.13 13.07 -5.24
C ALA A 87 1.67 12.78 -4.83
N HIS A 88 0.90 13.82 -4.47
CA HIS A 88 -0.52 13.69 -4.17
C HIS A 88 -1.33 13.26 -5.40
N ARG A 89 -1.10 13.89 -6.56
CA ARG A 89 -1.75 13.51 -7.82
C ARG A 89 -1.44 12.07 -8.21
N MET A 90 -0.17 11.65 -8.12
CA MET A 90 0.25 10.28 -8.41
C MET A 90 -0.43 9.26 -7.49
N LYS A 91 -0.57 9.60 -6.20
CA LYS A 91 -1.31 8.78 -5.23
C LYS A 91 -2.80 8.66 -5.59
N GLU A 92 -3.46 9.77 -5.91
CA GLU A 92 -4.89 9.76 -6.28
C GLU A 92 -5.13 8.99 -7.58
N TRP A 93 -4.32 9.20 -8.61
CA TRP A 93 -4.39 8.46 -9.88
C TRP A 93 -4.23 6.96 -9.65
N PHE A 94 -3.23 6.53 -8.86
CA PHE A 94 -3.05 5.11 -8.55
C PHE A 94 -4.26 4.50 -7.84
N TYR A 95 -4.87 5.24 -6.93
CA TYR A 95 -6.07 4.79 -6.24
C TYR A 95 -7.30 4.76 -7.15
N ASP A 96 -7.38 5.59 -8.18
CA ASP A 96 -8.41 5.48 -9.22
C ASP A 96 -8.20 4.22 -10.05
N ILE A 97 -6.96 3.91 -10.45
CA ILE A 97 -6.60 2.64 -11.12
C ILE A 97 -7.06 1.45 -10.29
N CYS A 98 -6.78 1.44 -8.98
CA CYS A 98 -7.22 0.38 -8.08
C CYS A 98 -8.75 0.19 -7.99
N GLN A 99 -9.53 1.18 -8.44
CA GLN A 99 -11.00 1.19 -8.41
C GLN A 99 -11.63 1.00 -9.79
N MET A 100 -10.83 0.85 -10.85
CA MET A 100 -11.34 0.61 -12.20
C MET A 100 -11.91 -0.80 -12.34
N GLU A 101 -13.05 -0.92 -13.01
CA GLU A 101 -13.72 -2.20 -13.29
C GLU A 101 -13.24 -2.82 -14.61
N ALA A 102 -12.95 -1.98 -15.61
CA ALA A 102 -12.54 -2.43 -16.94
C ALA A 102 -11.05 -2.84 -16.95
N TYR A 103 -10.78 -4.14 -16.84
CA TYR A 103 -9.41 -4.69 -16.73
C TYR A 103 -8.44 -4.22 -17.83
N ARG A 104 -8.87 -4.18 -19.09
CA ARG A 104 -8.01 -3.72 -20.21
C ARG A 104 -7.59 -2.26 -20.05
N GLN A 105 -8.50 -1.41 -19.58
CA GLN A 105 -8.22 0.00 -19.32
C GLN A 105 -7.33 0.13 -18.08
N GLN A 106 -7.65 -0.61 -17.01
CA GLN A 106 -6.87 -0.63 -15.77
C GLN A 106 -5.41 -1.05 -16.01
N GLN A 107 -5.17 -2.01 -16.90
CA GLN A 107 -3.82 -2.40 -17.30
C GLN A 107 -3.07 -1.26 -18.00
N ARG A 108 -3.70 -0.61 -18.99
CA ARG A 108 -3.08 0.52 -19.71
C ARG A 108 -2.74 1.67 -18.76
N GLU A 109 -3.70 2.06 -17.94
CA GLU A 109 -3.53 3.12 -16.95
C GLU A 109 -2.45 2.79 -15.91
N PHE A 110 -2.34 1.52 -15.53
CA PHE A 110 -1.26 1.06 -14.64
C PHE A 110 0.12 1.17 -15.30
N ASP A 111 0.22 0.81 -16.58
CA ASP A 111 1.46 0.95 -17.34
C ASP A 111 1.85 2.43 -17.52
N ASP A 112 0.88 3.28 -17.84
CA ASP A 112 1.06 4.74 -17.96
C ASP A 112 1.48 5.35 -16.61
N TRP A 113 0.88 4.90 -15.51
CA TRP A 113 1.26 5.34 -14.18
C TRP A 113 2.71 4.96 -13.84
N ILE A 114 3.15 3.74 -14.19
CA ILE A 114 4.55 3.32 -13.99
C ILE A 114 5.49 4.22 -14.79
N ALA A 115 5.20 4.45 -16.08
CA ALA A 115 6.02 5.30 -16.95
C ALA A 115 6.15 6.72 -16.39
N ASN A 116 5.03 7.34 -15.98
CA ASN A 116 5.03 8.67 -15.36
C ASN A 116 5.80 8.69 -14.04
N ALA A 117 5.63 7.66 -13.20
CA ALA A 117 6.33 7.57 -11.92
C ALA A 117 7.85 7.39 -12.08
N GLN A 118 8.31 6.75 -13.16
CA GLN A 118 9.75 6.57 -13.44
C GLN A 118 10.46 7.88 -13.80
N SER A 119 9.76 8.86 -14.39
CA SER A 119 10.34 10.12 -14.86
C SER A 119 9.79 11.36 -14.16
N CYS A 120 9.12 11.20 -13.02
CA CYS A 120 8.47 12.30 -12.30
C CYS A 120 9.44 13.21 -11.51
N GLY A 121 10.72 12.84 -11.38
CA GLY A 121 11.71 13.59 -10.60
C GLY A 121 11.57 13.43 -9.08
N ILE A 122 10.63 12.59 -8.62
CA ILE A 122 10.41 12.30 -7.21
C ILE A 122 10.96 10.91 -6.90
N LYS A 123 12.17 10.86 -6.33
CA LYS A 123 12.88 9.61 -5.99
C LYS A 123 12.02 8.56 -5.26
N GLU A 124 11.09 9.00 -4.39
CA GLU A 124 10.20 8.10 -3.66
C GLU A 124 9.22 7.36 -4.59
N PHE A 125 8.73 8.03 -5.63
CA PHE A 125 7.86 7.44 -6.66
C PHE A 125 8.65 6.68 -7.72
N GLU A 126 9.84 7.13 -8.10
CA GLU A 126 10.72 6.40 -9.01
C GLU A 126 11.12 5.03 -8.44
N ALA A 127 11.44 4.97 -7.14
CA ALA A 127 11.70 3.72 -6.43
C ALA A 127 10.45 2.81 -6.36
N CYS A 128 9.27 3.40 -6.18
CA CYS A 128 8.00 2.68 -6.24
C CYS A 128 7.77 2.10 -7.65
N ALA A 129 8.01 2.90 -8.69
CA ALA A 129 7.83 2.51 -10.08
C ALA A 129 8.78 1.36 -10.48
N LYS A 130 10.05 1.43 -10.07
CA LYS A 130 11.02 0.33 -10.24
C LYS A 130 10.51 -0.97 -9.61
N THR A 131 9.90 -0.87 -8.42
CA THR A 131 9.31 -2.02 -7.74
C THR A 131 8.09 -2.55 -8.48
N TYR A 132 7.22 -1.67 -8.97
CA TYR A 132 6.03 -2.07 -9.72
C TYR A 132 6.37 -2.69 -11.07
N MET A 133 7.37 -2.17 -11.78
CA MET A 133 7.86 -2.74 -13.03
C MET A 133 8.37 -4.18 -12.81
N ALA A 134 9.12 -4.42 -11.72
CA ALA A 134 9.62 -5.74 -11.38
C ALA A 134 8.54 -6.75 -10.97
N TRP A 135 7.37 -6.29 -10.52
CA TRP A 135 6.25 -7.11 -10.05
C TRP A 135 4.98 -6.90 -10.89
N ARG A 136 5.15 -6.40 -12.12
CA ARG A 136 4.05 -5.93 -12.96
C ARG A 136 3.05 -7.05 -13.21
N LYS A 137 3.54 -8.23 -13.57
CA LYS A 137 2.72 -9.41 -13.86
C LYS A 137 1.84 -9.80 -12.67
N GLU A 138 2.43 -9.88 -11.48
CA GLU A 138 1.75 -10.33 -10.27
C GLU A 138 0.76 -9.29 -9.73
N ILE A 139 1.04 -7.98 -9.93
CA ILE A 139 0.10 -6.90 -9.63
C ILE A 139 -1.09 -6.92 -10.60
N LEU A 140 -0.83 -7.10 -11.91
CA LEU A 140 -1.91 -7.24 -12.90
C LEU A 140 -2.77 -8.48 -12.64
N ASN A 141 -2.19 -9.57 -12.12
CA ASN A 141 -2.98 -10.72 -11.69
C ASN A 141 -3.88 -10.35 -10.50
N ALA A 142 -3.41 -9.53 -9.56
CA ALA A 142 -4.24 -9.06 -8.44
C ALA A 142 -5.46 -8.26 -8.91
N PHE A 143 -5.27 -7.39 -9.91
CA PHE A 143 -6.36 -6.67 -10.57
C PHE A 143 -7.34 -7.60 -11.29
N LYS A 144 -6.82 -8.61 -11.99
CA LYS A 144 -7.64 -9.54 -12.78
C LYS A 144 -8.52 -10.46 -11.91
N TYR A 145 -7.95 -11.03 -10.85
CA TYR A 145 -8.63 -12.06 -10.07
C TYR A 145 -9.31 -11.53 -8.81
N GLY A 146 -8.98 -10.32 -8.35
CA GLY A 146 -9.63 -9.68 -7.19
C GLY A 146 -9.46 -10.42 -5.86
N LEU A 147 -8.58 -11.43 -5.81
CA LEU A 147 -8.34 -12.24 -4.62
C LEU A 147 -7.69 -11.39 -3.51
N THR A 148 -8.13 -11.63 -2.27
CA THR A 148 -7.63 -10.90 -1.10
C THR A 148 -7.21 -11.87 -0.01
N ASN A 149 -6.18 -11.49 0.76
CA ASN A 149 -5.76 -12.26 1.93
C ASN A 149 -6.64 -12.04 3.17
N GLY A 150 -7.78 -11.33 3.04
CA GLY A 150 -8.65 -10.99 4.17
C GLY A 150 -9.04 -12.18 5.05
N PRO A 151 -9.49 -13.32 4.48
CA PRO A 151 -9.76 -14.52 5.28
C PRO A 151 -8.54 -15.04 6.04
N THR A 152 -7.39 -15.13 5.36
CA THR A 152 -6.11 -15.57 5.95
C THR A 152 -5.65 -14.63 7.06
N GLU A 153 -5.79 -13.32 6.88
CA GLU A 153 -5.51 -12.31 7.91
C GLU A 153 -6.47 -12.45 9.11
N GLY A 154 -7.74 -12.77 8.86
CA GLY A 154 -8.73 -13.08 9.89
C GLY A 154 -8.30 -14.25 10.78
N PHE A 155 -7.90 -15.36 10.16
CA PHE A 155 -7.35 -16.51 10.90
C PHE A 155 -6.08 -16.15 11.68
N ASN A 156 -5.14 -15.44 11.04
CA ASN A 156 -3.92 -14.98 11.70
C ASN A 156 -4.23 -14.08 12.91
N ASN A 157 -5.24 -13.23 12.83
CA ASN A 157 -5.68 -12.39 13.95
C ASN A 157 -6.31 -13.21 15.08
N LYS A 158 -7.14 -14.22 14.78
CA LYS A 158 -7.65 -15.15 15.80
C LYS A 158 -6.50 -15.82 16.56
N ILE A 159 -5.50 -16.33 15.85
CA ILE A 159 -4.31 -16.96 16.45
C ILE A 159 -3.52 -15.96 17.32
N LYS A 160 -3.35 -14.71 16.86
CA LYS A 160 -2.68 -13.65 17.63
C LYS A 160 -3.46 -13.27 18.90
N VAL A 161 -4.79 -13.23 18.83
CA VAL A 161 -5.65 -12.99 20.00
C VAL A 161 -5.47 -14.12 21.01
N LEU A 162 -5.53 -15.37 20.56
CA LEU A 162 -5.30 -16.55 21.40
C LEU A 162 -3.93 -16.50 22.10
N LYS A 163 -2.88 -16.10 21.37
CA LYS A 163 -1.53 -15.95 21.93
C LYS A 163 -1.46 -14.82 22.97
N ARG A 164 -2.15 -13.70 22.76
CA ARG A 164 -2.18 -12.57 23.69
C ARG A 164 -2.94 -12.92 24.97
N SER A 165 -4.08 -13.59 24.87
CA SER A 165 -4.90 -13.97 26.02
C SER A 165 -4.27 -15.07 26.88
N SER A 166 -3.30 -15.82 26.35
CA SER A 166 -2.64 -16.90 27.10
C SER A 166 -1.43 -16.47 27.92
N TYR A 167 -1.02 -15.19 27.88
CA TYR A 167 0.16 -14.65 28.60
C TYR A 167 1.46 -15.46 28.39
N GLY A 168 1.59 -16.06 27.21
CA GLY A 168 2.70 -16.96 26.87
C GLY A 168 2.21 -18.37 26.55
N ILE A 169 3.00 -19.09 25.75
CA ILE A 169 2.70 -20.47 25.39
C ILE A 169 4.00 -21.24 25.48
N ARG A 170 4.08 -22.14 26.46
CA ARG A 170 5.28 -22.95 26.73
C ARG A 170 5.29 -24.28 25.96
N ASN A 171 4.16 -24.69 25.39
CA ASN A 171 4.00 -25.98 24.73
C ASN A 171 3.33 -25.81 23.35
N PHE A 172 4.08 -26.10 22.29
CA PHE A 172 3.61 -25.99 20.91
C PHE A 172 2.43 -26.92 20.61
N LYS A 173 2.43 -28.15 21.14
CA LYS A 173 1.33 -29.12 20.93
C LYS A 173 0.01 -28.56 21.46
N ARG A 174 0.03 -28.00 22.68
CA ARG A 174 -1.14 -27.32 23.27
C ARG A 174 -1.56 -26.09 22.46
N PHE A 175 -0.61 -25.32 21.93
CA PHE A 175 -0.94 -24.18 21.05
C PHE A 175 -1.66 -24.64 19.79
N ARG A 176 -1.10 -25.63 19.09
CA ARG A 176 -1.67 -26.19 17.86
C ARG A 176 -3.08 -26.71 18.11
N THR A 177 -3.30 -27.46 19.19
CA THR A 177 -4.64 -27.96 19.54
C THR A 177 -5.64 -26.82 19.77
N ARG A 178 -5.23 -25.77 20.50
CA ARG A 178 -6.10 -24.60 20.71
C ARG A 178 -6.37 -23.82 19.42
N ILE A 179 -5.39 -23.69 18.53
CA ILE A 179 -5.61 -23.09 17.20
C ILE A 179 -6.68 -23.91 16.48
N LEU A 180 -6.46 -25.21 16.29
CA LEU A 180 -7.39 -26.07 15.57
C LEU A 180 -8.80 -26.00 16.15
N HIS A 181 -8.95 -26.08 17.48
CA HIS A 181 -10.25 -26.00 18.14
C HIS A 181 -10.96 -24.66 17.97
N CYS A 182 -10.23 -23.53 17.99
CA CYS A 182 -10.82 -22.19 17.86
C CYS A 182 -10.95 -21.71 16.40
N THR A 183 -10.45 -22.49 15.43
CA THR A 183 -10.53 -22.19 14.00
C THR A 183 -11.28 -23.24 13.18
N SER A 184 -11.83 -24.26 13.84
CA SER A 184 -12.82 -25.20 13.29
C SER A 184 -14.13 -24.50 12.91
#